data_AF-A0A528GVT3-F1
#
_entry.id   AF-A0A528GVT3-F1
#
_cell.length_a   1.000
_cell.length_b   1.000
_cell.length_c   1.000
_cell.angle_alpha   90.00
_cell.angle_beta   90.00
_cell.angle_gamma   90.00
#
_symmetry.space_group_name_H-M   'P 1'
#
loop_
_entity.id
_entity.type
_entity.pdbx_description
1 polymer ?
#
loop_
_entity_poly.entity_id
_entity_poly.type
_entity_poly.pdbx_seq_one_letter_code
_entity_poly.pdbx_strand_id
1 'polypeptide(L)'
;PTYNQLTFNGPGNMGLPRDATTPYMGGRMGDGNWNLSGYWSTNFGSASYPSSWDTTKPTRYDVYKYEIANNLVGTASTGGEVGTPPNSCQPPVTTVDRRLIYGAILNCDELEATNDLSGHSTGLPVEAFASFFITEPVS
;
A
#
# COMPACT_ATOMS: atom_id res chain seq x y z
N PRO A 1 2.87 16.00 22.37
CA PRO A 1 3.13 14.65 21.81
C PRO A 1 3.97 14.77 20.54
N THR A 2 5.25 14.41 20.63
CA THR A 2 6.08 14.13 19.45
C THR A 2 5.41 12.99 18.70
N TYR A 3 4.81 13.29 17.55
CA TYR A 3 4.22 12.25 16.70
C TYR A 3 5.30 11.22 16.38
N ASN A 4 4.96 9.92 16.44
CA ASN A 4 5.79 8.85 15.88
C ASN A 4 6.13 9.25 14.46
N GLN A 5 7.35 9.75 14.24
CA GLN A 5 7.84 10.03 12.92
C GLN A 5 7.97 8.67 12.25
N LEU A 6 7.00 8.32 11.42
CA LEU A 6 7.05 7.07 10.67
C LEU A 6 8.29 7.17 9.76
N THR A 7 9.33 6.41 10.08
CA THR A 7 10.64 6.45 9.40
C THR A 7 10.61 5.69 8.07
N PHE A 8 9.53 5.86 7.31
CA PHE A 8 9.45 5.34 5.95
C PHE A 8 10.58 5.96 5.13
N ASN A 9 11.49 5.12 4.64
CA ASN A 9 12.67 5.52 3.87
C ASN A 9 13.79 6.22 4.69
N GLY A 10 13.81 6.02 6.01
CA GLY A 10 15.03 6.29 6.81
C GLY A 10 16.19 5.36 6.40
N PRO A 11 17.44 5.67 6.76
CA PRO A 11 18.58 4.81 6.46
C PRO A 11 18.33 3.37 6.91
N GLY A 12 18.33 2.42 5.95
CA GLY A 12 18.09 1.01 6.23
C GLY A 12 16.61 0.59 6.36
N ASN A 13 15.66 1.48 6.10
CA ASN A 13 14.22 1.19 6.13
C ASN A 13 13.61 1.49 4.76
N MET A 14 12.65 0.69 4.29
CA MET A 14 11.96 0.97 3.04
C MET A 14 10.47 0.66 3.16
N GLY A 15 9.62 1.66 2.90
CA GLY A 15 8.19 1.40 2.69
C GLY A 15 7.97 0.62 1.39
N LEU A 16 6.75 0.17 1.11
CA LEU A 16 6.47 -0.41 -0.22
C LEU A 16 6.69 0.70 -1.27
N PRO A 17 7.76 0.66 -2.09
CA PRO A 17 8.21 1.81 -2.84
C PRO A 17 7.23 2.11 -3.97
N ARG A 18 7.12 3.37 -4.41
CA ARG A 18 6.35 3.76 -5.62
C ARG A 18 6.95 3.18 -6.89
N ASP A 19 6.18 3.21 -7.98
CA ASP A 19 6.71 2.87 -9.30
C ASP A 19 7.72 3.94 -9.73
N ALA A 20 8.72 3.55 -10.52
CA ALA A 20 9.75 4.49 -10.97
C ALA A 20 9.21 5.51 -11.98
N THR A 21 8.13 5.16 -12.69
CA THR A 21 7.47 6.03 -13.65
C THR A 21 5.95 6.01 -13.42
N THR A 22 5.29 7.10 -13.80
CA THR A 22 3.82 7.22 -13.77
C THR A 22 3.26 7.55 -15.16
N PRO A 23 3.38 6.62 -16.14
CA PRO A 23 3.08 6.92 -17.53
C PRO A 23 1.57 7.08 -17.81
N TYR A 24 0.71 6.66 -16.88
CA TYR A 24 -0.73 6.62 -17.06
C TYR A 24 -1.44 7.74 -16.29
N MET A 25 -2.65 8.09 -16.75
CA MET A 25 -3.53 9.08 -16.11
C MET A 25 -2.84 10.44 -15.85
N GLY A 26 -2.01 10.91 -16.78
CA GLY A 26 -1.34 12.21 -16.67
C GLY A 26 -0.35 12.29 -15.51
N GLY A 27 0.39 11.22 -15.21
CA GLY A 27 1.38 11.21 -14.13
C GLY A 27 0.86 10.66 -12.81
N ARG A 28 -0.39 10.19 -12.75
CA ARG A 28 -1.05 9.75 -11.50
C ARG A 28 -1.01 8.25 -11.27
N MET A 29 -0.82 7.48 -12.33
CA MET A 29 -0.83 6.02 -12.26
C MET A 29 0.50 5.45 -12.75
N GLY A 30 1.08 4.60 -11.92
CA GLY A 30 2.32 3.88 -12.19
C GLY A 30 2.15 2.71 -13.15
N ASP A 31 3.27 2.18 -13.62
CA ASP A 31 3.35 1.05 -14.57
C ASP A 31 3.33 -0.33 -13.89
N GLY A 32 3.21 -0.38 -12.57
CA GLY A 32 3.32 -1.60 -11.76
C GLY A 32 4.76 -2.08 -11.57
N ASN A 33 5.76 -1.35 -12.08
CA ASN A 33 7.16 -1.74 -12.03
C ASN A 33 7.87 -1.05 -10.84
N TRP A 34 7.87 -1.75 -9.70
CA TRP A 34 8.43 -1.25 -8.45
C TRP A 34 9.70 -1.99 -8.02
N ASN A 35 10.50 -1.37 -7.15
CA ASN A 35 11.79 -1.93 -6.72
C ASN A 35 11.62 -3.02 -5.65
N LEU A 36 11.13 -4.20 -6.05
CA LEU A 36 10.97 -5.36 -5.15
C LEU A 36 12.30 -5.82 -4.56
N SER A 37 13.37 -5.91 -5.36
CA SER A 37 14.66 -6.40 -4.88
C SER A 37 15.27 -5.47 -3.82
N GLY A 38 15.19 -4.15 -4.04
CA GLY A 38 15.57 -3.16 -3.05
C GLY A 38 14.73 -3.28 -1.78
N TYR A 39 13.40 -3.30 -1.91
CA TYR A 39 12.48 -3.48 -0.80
C TYR A 39 12.78 -4.72 0.04
N TRP A 40 12.98 -5.86 -0.62
CA TRP A 40 13.20 -7.14 0.05
C TRP A 40 14.55 -7.17 0.76
N SER A 41 15.61 -6.73 0.07
CA SER A 41 16.96 -6.69 0.64
C SER A 41 17.04 -5.76 1.86
N THR A 42 16.35 -4.62 1.83
CA THR A 42 16.34 -3.65 2.94
C THR A 42 15.55 -4.16 4.15
N ASN A 43 14.39 -4.78 3.95
CA ASN A 43 13.48 -5.13 5.05
C ASN A 43 13.63 -6.57 5.56
N PHE A 44 14.04 -7.51 4.70
CA PHE A 44 14.03 -8.94 5.03
C PHE A 44 15.36 -9.66 4.75
N GLY A 45 16.34 -8.96 4.18
CA GLY A 45 17.68 -9.51 3.92
C GLY A 45 17.62 -10.78 3.06
N SER A 46 18.05 -11.90 3.63
CA SER A 46 18.11 -13.22 2.96
C SER A 46 16.84 -14.07 3.13
N ALA A 47 15.74 -13.51 3.67
CA ALA A 47 14.48 -14.25 3.77
C ALA A 47 14.02 -14.73 2.39
N SER A 48 13.48 -15.94 2.32
CA SER A 48 12.99 -16.49 1.06
C SER A 48 11.66 -15.85 0.63
N TYR A 49 11.51 -15.65 -0.67
CA TYR A 49 10.25 -15.32 -1.34
C TYR A 49 10.05 -16.25 -2.55
N PRO A 50 8.83 -16.32 -3.12
CA PRO A 50 8.58 -17.16 -4.29
C PRO A 50 9.51 -16.82 -5.46
N SER A 51 10.23 -17.82 -5.98
CA SER A 51 11.18 -17.62 -7.10
C SER A 51 10.52 -17.13 -8.39
N SER A 52 9.20 -17.30 -8.53
CA SER A 52 8.44 -16.73 -9.64
C SER A 52 8.48 -15.19 -9.66
N TRP A 53 8.76 -14.55 -8.52
CA TRP A 53 8.83 -13.09 -8.43
C TRP A 53 10.07 -12.50 -9.10
N ASP A 54 11.10 -13.31 -9.36
CA ASP A 54 12.29 -12.90 -10.10
C ASP A 54 11.98 -12.65 -11.59
N THR A 55 10.99 -13.37 -12.13
CA THR A 55 10.58 -13.26 -13.54
C THR A 55 9.23 -12.56 -13.72
N THR A 56 8.36 -12.63 -12.73
CA THR A 56 7.01 -12.06 -12.76
C THR A 56 6.76 -11.30 -11.47
N LYS A 57 6.92 -9.97 -11.56
CA LYS A 57 6.85 -9.11 -10.38
C LYS A 57 5.46 -9.19 -9.73
N PRO A 58 5.36 -9.50 -8.43
CA PRO A 58 4.10 -9.51 -7.70
C PRO A 58 3.54 -8.09 -7.56
N THR A 59 2.23 -8.02 -7.30
CA THR A 59 1.65 -6.77 -6.81
C THR A 59 2.13 -6.51 -5.39
N ARG A 60 2.12 -5.24 -4.97
CA ARG A 60 2.42 -4.86 -3.57
C ARG A 60 1.46 -5.51 -2.57
N TYR A 61 0.21 -5.76 -2.99
CA TYR A 61 -0.77 -6.45 -2.15
C TYR A 61 -0.44 -7.94 -1.99
N ASP A 62 0.10 -8.60 -3.03
CA ASP A 62 0.55 -9.98 -2.90
C ASP A 62 1.74 -10.12 -1.96
N VAL A 63 2.69 -9.18 -2.03
CA VAL A 63 3.83 -9.14 -1.10
C VAL A 63 3.35 -8.91 0.33
N TYR A 64 2.44 -7.96 0.54
CA TYR A 64 1.86 -7.70 1.85
C TYR A 64 1.13 -8.92 2.45
N LYS A 65 0.33 -9.64 1.66
CA LYS A 65 -0.30 -10.90 2.11
C LYS A 65 0.76 -11.95 2.47
N TYR A 66 1.81 -12.07 1.65
CA TYR A 66 2.90 -13.02 1.89
C TYR A 66 3.66 -12.72 3.19
N GLU A 67 3.96 -11.45 3.46
CA GLU A 67 4.62 -11.02 4.71
C GLU A 67 3.83 -11.48 5.94
N ILE A 68 2.51 -11.32 5.93
CA ILE A 68 1.63 -11.76 7.02
C ILE A 68 1.61 -13.28 7.12
N ALA A 69 1.40 -13.97 5.99
CA ALA A 69 1.30 -15.43 5.96
C ALA A 69 2.58 -16.13 6.43
N ASN A 70 3.74 -15.47 6.29
CA ASN A 70 5.06 -16.01 6.65
C ASN A 70 5.66 -15.36 7.90
N ASN A 71 4.88 -14.61 8.69
CA ASN A 71 5.31 -13.96 9.93
C ASN A 71 6.51 -13.00 9.77
N LEU A 72 6.63 -12.34 8.62
CA LEU A 72 7.74 -11.42 8.32
C LEU A 72 7.50 -9.99 8.86
N VAL A 73 6.28 -9.65 9.29
CA VAL A 73 5.95 -8.30 9.79
C VAL A 73 6.82 -7.89 10.99
N GLY A 74 7.26 -8.85 11.81
CA GLY A 74 8.15 -8.61 12.95
C GLY A 74 9.64 -8.63 12.62
N THR A 75 10.02 -8.88 11.35
CA THR A 75 11.42 -8.86 10.93
C THR A 75 11.94 -7.43 10.95
N ALA A 76 13.08 -7.23 11.63
CA ALA A 76 13.74 -5.94 11.65
C ALA A 76 14.38 -5.67 10.28
N SER A 77 14.12 -4.49 9.73
CA SER A 77 14.84 -3.97 8.57
C SER A 77 16.33 -3.76 8.88
N THR A 78 17.11 -3.42 7.87
CA THR A 78 18.53 -3.02 8.04
C THR A 78 18.69 -1.85 9.01
N GLY A 79 17.71 -0.94 9.07
CA GLY A 79 17.67 0.20 9.99
C GLY A 79 17.02 -0.10 11.34
N GLY A 80 16.60 -1.35 11.59
CA GLY A 80 16.05 -1.80 12.86
C GLY A 80 14.55 -1.55 13.05
N GLU A 81 13.85 -0.98 12.07
CA GLU A 81 12.40 -0.83 12.13
C GLU A 81 11.71 -2.18 11.98
N VAL A 82 10.64 -2.36 12.74
CA VAL A 82 9.75 -3.52 12.63
C VAL A 82 8.36 -3.03 12.26
N GLY A 83 7.57 -3.85 11.57
CA GLY A 83 6.20 -3.50 11.18
C GLY A 83 5.20 -3.41 12.34
N THR A 84 5.68 -3.49 13.59
CA THR A 84 4.88 -3.42 14.81
C THR A 84 5.07 -2.05 15.47
N PRO A 85 4.00 -1.28 15.71
CA PRO A 85 4.11 0.01 16.37
C PRO A 85 4.66 -0.15 17.80
N PRO A 86 5.35 0.87 18.36
CA PRO A 86 5.79 0.84 19.75
C PRO A 86 4.62 0.56 20.70
N ASN A 87 4.92 -0.10 21.83
CA ASN A 87 3.95 -0.56 22.84
C ASN A 87 3.12 0.56 23.53
N SER A 88 3.28 1.81 23.08
CA SER A 88 2.46 2.97 23.45
C SER A 88 1.25 3.20 22.53
N CYS A 89 1.13 2.43 21.44
CA CYS A 89 -0.03 2.46 20.54
C CYS A 89 -1.11 1.48 20.99
N GLN A 90 -2.35 1.68 20.50
CA GLN A 90 -3.40 0.67 20.60
C GLN A 90 -2.93 -0.66 19.99
N PRO A 91 -3.45 -1.81 20.45
CA PRO A 91 -3.09 -3.11 19.89
C PRO A 91 -3.20 -3.09 18.36
N PRO A 92 -2.19 -3.59 17.63
CA PRO A 92 -2.22 -3.56 16.18
C PRO A 92 -3.41 -4.34 15.65
N VAL A 93 -4.11 -3.78 14.66
CA VAL A 93 -5.14 -4.51 13.92
C VAL A 93 -4.49 -5.73 13.28
N THR A 94 -4.98 -6.91 13.64
CA THR A 94 -4.44 -8.21 13.24
C THR A 94 -5.06 -8.74 11.94
N THR A 95 -6.09 -8.08 11.42
CA THR A 95 -6.68 -8.43 10.14
C THR A 95 -5.83 -7.93 8.98
N VAL A 96 -5.82 -8.69 7.88
CA VAL A 96 -5.13 -8.35 6.63
C VAL A 96 -5.68 -7.05 6.03
N ASP A 97 -6.90 -6.66 6.38
CA ASP A 97 -7.60 -5.54 5.74
C ASP A 97 -7.24 -4.17 6.32
N ARG A 98 -6.27 -4.06 7.25
CA ARG A 98 -5.90 -2.79 7.89
C ARG A 98 -5.37 -1.72 6.91
N ARG A 99 -5.04 -2.10 5.68
CA ARG A 99 -4.59 -1.21 4.59
C ARG A 99 -5.51 -1.25 3.37
N LEU A 100 -6.66 -1.90 3.47
CA LEU A 100 -7.65 -1.94 2.40
C LEU A 100 -8.74 -0.90 2.66
N ILE A 101 -8.97 -0.04 1.67
CA ILE A 101 -10.12 0.85 1.61
C ILE A 101 -11.09 0.26 0.59
N TYR A 102 -12.34 0.08 0.99
CA TYR A 102 -13.40 -0.38 0.09
C TYR A 102 -14.20 0.83 -0.37
N GLY A 103 -14.33 1.01 -1.68
CA GLY A 103 -14.99 2.17 -2.26
C GLY A 103 -15.84 1.82 -3.47
N ALA A 104 -16.93 2.58 -3.65
CA ALA A 104 -17.70 2.57 -4.89
C ALA A 104 -16.97 3.42 -5.94
N ILE A 105 -16.92 2.93 -7.17
CA ILE A 105 -16.47 3.65 -8.35
C ILE A 105 -17.71 4.23 -9.01
N LEU A 106 -17.64 5.53 -9.31
CA LEU A 106 -18.70 6.30 -9.95
C LEU A 106 -18.20 6.77 -11.32
N ASN A 107 -19.11 6.85 -12.28
CA ASN A 107 -18.84 7.43 -13.58
C ASN A 107 -19.02 8.96 -13.52
N CYS A 108 -17.92 9.71 -13.37
CA CYS A 108 -17.98 11.17 -13.24
C CYS A 108 -18.59 11.84 -14.48
N ASP A 109 -18.34 11.35 -15.69
CA ASP A 109 -18.83 11.97 -16.93
C ASP A 109 -20.36 11.85 -17.05
N GLU A 110 -20.91 10.70 -16.67
CA GLU A 110 -22.36 10.48 -16.63
C GLU A 110 -23.02 11.27 -15.50
N LEU A 111 -22.34 11.38 -14.36
CA LEU A 111 -22.81 12.20 -13.25
C LEU A 111 -22.81 13.67 -13.62
N GLU A 112 -21.75 14.24 -14.20
CA GLU A 112 -21.75 15.65 -14.65
C GLU A 112 -22.87 15.96 -15.65
N ALA A 113 -23.23 15.00 -16.51
CA ALA A 113 -24.31 15.18 -17.48
C ALA A 113 -25.72 15.15 -16.87
N THR A 114 -25.91 14.50 -15.71
CA THR A 114 -27.24 14.20 -15.15
C THR A 114 -27.49 14.74 -13.75
N ASN A 115 -26.43 15.01 -12.98
CA ASN A 115 -26.49 15.31 -11.56
C ASN A 115 -25.22 16.07 -11.13
N ASP A 116 -25.37 17.36 -10.80
CA ASP A 116 -24.28 18.22 -10.34
C ASP A 116 -23.65 17.65 -9.05
N LEU A 117 -22.56 16.88 -9.20
CA LEU A 117 -21.97 16.09 -8.13
C LEU A 117 -21.45 17.04 -7.04
N SER A 118 -22.11 17.04 -5.89
CA SER A 118 -21.79 17.90 -4.76
C SER A 118 -21.53 17.07 -3.50
N GLY A 119 -20.95 17.68 -2.47
CA GLY A 119 -20.58 16.99 -1.23
C GLY A 119 -21.74 16.35 -0.44
N HIS A 120 -23.00 16.58 -0.84
CA HIS A 120 -24.20 16.00 -0.25
C HIS A 120 -25.07 15.24 -1.30
N SER A 121 -24.54 14.91 -2.47
CA SER A 121 -25.34 14.14 -3.44
C SER A 121 -25.68 12.75 -2.88
N THR A 122 -26.95 12.36 -2.95
CA THR A 122 -27.45 11.05 -2.49
C THR A 122 -28.02 10.26 -3.66
N GLY A 123 -28.08 8.93 -3.53
CA GLY A 123 -28.62 8.07 -4.60
C GLY A 123 -27.74 8.00 -5.86
N LEU A 124 -26.43 8.13 -5.71
CA LEU A 124 -25.49 8.08 -6.83
C LEU A 124 -25.44 6.67 -7.44
N PRO A 125 -25.61 6.50 -8.76
CA PRO A 125 -25.46 5.22 -9.43
C PRO A 125 -24.03 4.71 -9.28
N VAL A 126 -23.88 3.54 -8.64
CA VAL A 126 -22.58 2.87 -8.49
C VAL A 126 -22.30 2.03 -9.73
N GLU A 127 -21.16 2.29 -10.37
CA GLU A 127 -20.74 1.52 -11.54
C GLU A 127 -20.04 0.22 -11.12
N ALA A 128 -19.18 0.30 -10.11
CA ALA A 128 -18.46 -0.85 -9.58
C ALA A 128 -18.04 -0.64 -8.12
N PHE A 129 -17.56 -1.70 -7.48
CA PHE A 129 -16.88 -1.64 -6.20
C PHE A 129 -15.43 -2.09 -6.37
N ALA A 130 -14.52 -1.41 -5.67
CA ALA A 130 -13.11 -1.74 -5.67
C ALA A 130 -12.53 -1.73 -4.26
N SER A 131 -11.46 -2.51 -4.10
CA SER A 131 -10.63 -2.53 -2.90
C SER A 131 -9.29 -1.87 -3.23
N PHE A 132 -8.90 -0.88 -2.44
CA PHE A 132 -7.68 -0.09 -2.64
C PHE A 132 -6.70 -0.41 -1.54
N PHE A 133 -5.53 -0.94 -1.92
CA PHE A 133 -4.45 -1.20 -0.99
C PHE A 133 -3.54 0.02 -0.85
N ILE A 134 -3.42 0.53 0.38
CA ILE A 134 -2.65 1.72 0.69
C ILE A 134 -1.22 1.34 1.08
N THR A 135 -0.26 1.86 0.33
CA THR A 135 1.18 1.56 0.50
C THR A 135 1.91 2.59 1.36
N GLU A 136 1.34 3.79 1.51
CA GLU A 136 1.93 4.94 2.19
C GLU A 136 0.87 5.64 3.06
N PRO A 137 1.24 6.22 4.22
CA PRO A 137 0.31 7.01 5.03
C PRO A 137 -0.12 8.28 4.31
N VAL A 138 -1.25 8.84 4.74
CA VAL A 138 -1.69 10.18 4.32
C VAL A 138 -0.74 11.21 4.94
N SER A 139 -0.15 12.08 4.11
CA SER A 139 0.72 13.19 4.49
C SER A 139 -0.03 14.51 4.57
#